data_AF-A0A538FQD3-F1
#
_entry.id   AF-A0A538FQD3-F1
#
_cell.length_a   1.000
_cell.length_b   1.000
_cell.length_c   1.000
_cell.angle_alpha   90.00
_cell.angle_beta   90.00
_cell.angle_gamma   90.00
#
_symmetry.space_group_name_H-M   'P 1'
#
loop_
_entity.id
_entity.type
_entity.pdbx_description
1 polymer ?
#
loop_
_entity_poly.entity_id
_entity_poly.type
_entity_poly.pdbx_seq_one_letter_code
_entity_poly.pdbx_strand_id
1 'polypeptide(L)' 'MFRYVVETERRFYLANDVKLEARDADGGRTYFEIELGDAWVWDMYRPARFVSSVRVVTFKDVNVEEIPEKEM' A
#
# COMPACT_ATOMS: atom_id res chain seq x y z
N MET A 1 -10.35 -11.97 -6.30
CA MET A 1 -9.80 -10.84 -7.08
C MET A 1 -9.46 -9.73 -6.11
N PHE A 2 -8.46 -8.90 -6.42
CA PHE A 2 -7.97 -7.86 -5.49
C PHE A 2 -9.06 -6.84 -5.18
N ARG A 3 -9.04 -6.29 -3.96
CA ARG A 3 -10.02 -5.32 -3.47
C ARG A 3 -9.50 -3.89 -3.48
N TYR A 4 -8.19 -3.72 -3.40
CA TYR A 4 -7.58 -2.40 -3.24
C TYR A 4 -6.46 -2.17 -4.22
N VAL A 5 -6.39 -0.93 -4.71
CA VAL A 5 -5.21 -0.33 -5.32
C VAL A 5 -4.54 0.53 -4.25
N VAL A 6 -3.24 0.32 -4.03
CA VAL A 6 -2.44 1.17 -3.14
C VAL A 6 -1.26 1.73 -3.91
N GLU A 7 -1.10 3.05 -3.92
CA GLU A 7 0.02 3.72 -4.57
C GLU A 7 0.85 4.52 -3.57
N THR A 8 2.16 4.43 -3.74
CA THR A 8 3.17 5.17 -3.01
C THR A 8 4.11 5.79 -4.03
N GLU A 9 4.94 6.76 -3.64
CA GLU A 9 5.91 7.43 -4.53
C GLU A 9 6.79 6.47 -5.37
N ARG A 10 7.02 5.24 -4.91
CA ARG A 10 7.91 4.28 -5.60
C ARG A 10 7.25 3.01 -6.11
N ARG A 11 6.02 2.71 -5.68
CA ARG A 11 5.43 1.37 -5.83
C ARG A 11 3.92 1.43 -5.93
N PHE A 12 3.41 0.53 -6.75
CA PHE A 12 1.99 0.27 -6.92
C PHE A 12 1.67 -1.13 -6.43
N TYR A 13 0.53 -1.29 -5.76
CA TYR A 13 0.07 -2.55 -5.21
C TYR A 13 -1.38 -2.82 -5.58
N LEU A 14 -1.66 -4.09 -5.89
CA LEU A 14 -3.01 -4.65 -5.80
C LEU A 14 -3.05 -5.52 -4.56
N ALA A 15 -3.95 -5.25 -3.62
CA ALA A 15 -4.01 -5.95 -2.35
C ALA A 15 -5.43 -6.44 -2.05
N ASN A 16 -5.54 -7.50 -1.26
CA ASN A 16 -6.83 -7.92 -0.70
C ASN A 16 -7.15 -7.15 0.58
N ASP A 17 -6.15 -6.86 1.40
CA ASP A 17 -6.34 -6.18 2.69
C ASP A 17 -5.40 -4.98 2.82
N VAL A 18 -5.90 -3.90 3.42
CA VAL A 18 -5.14 -2.67 3.68
C VAL A 18 -5.45 -2.19 5.09
N LYS A 19 -4.41 -1.89 5.85
CA LYS A 19 -4.50 -1.20 7.13
C LYS A 19 -3.55 -0.01 7.12
N LEU A 20 -4.07 1.19 7.35
CA LEU A 20 -3.30 2.44 7.40
C LEU A 20 -3.38 3.04 8.80
N GLU A 21 -2.23 3.39 9.37
CA GLU A 21 -2.12 4.05 10.66
C GLU A 21 -1.21 5.29 10.54
N ALA A 22 -1.69 6.42 11.06
CA ALA A 22 -0.83 7.58 11.30
C ALA A 22 -0.08 7.39 12.62
N ARG A 23 1.23 7.64 12.61
CA ARG A 23 2.11 7.50 13.76
C ARG A 23 2.88 8.80 13.97
N ASP A 24 2.86 9.29 15.21
CA ASP A 24 3.67 10.44 15.59
C ASP A 24 5.08 9.98 15.94
N ALA A 25 6.08 10.57 15.29
CA ALA A 25 7.48 10.40 15.63
C ALA A 25 7.94 11.49 16.61
N ASP A 26 8.95 11.14 17.40
CA ASP A 26 9.63 12.10 18.28
C ASP A 26 10.10 13.32 17.49
N GLY A 27 9.76 14.51 17.97
CA GLY A 27 10.04 15.78 17.27
C GLY A 27 8.89 16.29 16.39
N GLY A 28 7.67 15.77 16.55
CA GLY A 28 6.45 16.36 16.00
C GLY A 28 6.21 16.09 14.52
N ARG A 29 6.84 15.04 13.95
CA ARG A 29 6.63 14.62 12.57
C ARG A 29 5.74 13.39 12.52
N THR A 30 4.64 13.45 11.78
CA THR A 30 3.78 12.30 11.55
C THR A 30 4.26 11.51 10.33
N TYR A 31 4.21 10.19 10.41
CA TYR A 31 4.39 9.27 9.27
C TYR A 31 3.21 8.31 9.18
N PHE A 32 3.07 7.69 8.02
CA PHE A 32 2.07 6.65 7.79
C PHE A 32 2.73 5.28 7.73
N GLU A 33 2.10 4.34 8.42
CA GLU A 33 2.40 2.92 8.33
C GLU A 33 1.24 2.22 7.64
N ILE A 34 1.55 1.44 6.60
CA ILE A 34 0.57 0.72 5.80
C ILE A 34 0.96 -0.75 5.77
N GLU A 35 0.02 -1.60 6.19
CA GLU A 35 0.12 -3.05 6.08
C GLU A 35 -0.82 -3.52 4.98
N LEU A 36 -0.28 -4.27 4.03
CA LEU A 36 -1.02 -4.88 2.93
C LEU A 36 -0.98 -6.40 3.07
N GLY A 37 -2.14 -7.04 2.93
CA GLY A 37 -2.28 -8.49 2.89
C GLY A 37 -2.51 -8.99 1.48
N ASP A 38 -1.85 -10.10 1.12
CA ASP A 38 -1.97 -10.76 -0.18
C ASP A 38 -1.88 -9.78 -1.34
N ALA A 39 -0.68 -9.24 -1.56
CA ALA A 39 -0.46 -8.15 -2.50
C ALA A 39 0.37 -8.58 -3.72
N TRP A 40 -0.01 -8.11 -4.90
CA TRP A 40 0.93 -7.96 -5.99
C TRP A 40 1.63 -6.62 -5.88
N VAL A 41 2.95 -6.61 -6.08
CA VAL A 41 3.77 -5.40 -6.08
C VAL A 41 4.40 -5.19 -7.44
N TRP A 42 4.31 -3.97 -7.95
CA TRP A 42 5.04 -3.47 -9.10
C TRP A 42 5.96 -2.32 -8.66
N ASP A 43 7.25 -2.42 -9.01
CA ASP A 43 8.20 -1.32 -8.91
C ASP A 43 9.04 -1.25 -10.20
N MET A 44 9.61 -0.08 -10.52
CA MET A 44 10.32 0.11 -11.79
C MET A 44 11.59 -0.75 -11.95
N TYR A 45 12.09 -1.34 -10.88
CA TYR A 45 13.40 -2.00 -10.86
C TYR A 45 13.29 -3.53 -10.74
N ARG A 46 12.10 -4.07 -10.48
CA ARG A 46 11.88 -5.50 -10.25
C ARG A 46 10.62 -5.99 -10.95
N PRO A 47 10.61 -7.24 -11.44
CA PRO A 47 9.40 -7.86 -11.98
C PRO A 47 8.27 -7.87 -10.95
N ALA A 48 7.05 -7.82 -11.46
CA ALA A 48 5.85 -8.00 -10.67
C ALA A 48 5.88 -9.33 -9.93
N ARG A 49 5.49 -9.34 -8.66
CA ARG A 49 5.42 -10.56 -7.86
C ARG A 49 4.33 -10.47 -6.81
N PHE A 50 3.83 -11.63 -6.43
CA PHE A 50 2.93 -11.78 -5.30
C PHE A 50 3.71 -11.91 -3.98
N VAL A 51 3.19 -11.31 -2.92
CA VAL A 51 3.71 -11.37 -1.55
C VAL A 51 2.54 -11.51 -0.58
N SER A 52 2.72 -12.35 0.44
CA SER A 52 1.69 -12.54 1.47
C SER A 52 1.49 -11.31 2.36
N SER A 53 2.54 -10.52 2.58
CA SER A 53 2.48 -9.31 3.41
C SER A 53 3.46 -8.25 2.92
N VAL A 54 3.02 -6.98 2.94
CA VAL A 54 3.86 -5.81 2.72
C VAL A 54 3.66 -4.84 3.88
N ARG A 55 4.76 -4.29 4.40
CA ARG A 55 4.73 -3.14 5.31
C ARG A 55 5.44 -1.97 4.64
N VAL A 56 4.74 -0.85 4.53
CA VAL A 56 5.26 0.42 4.01
C VAL A 56 5.27 1.44 5.15
N VAL A 57 6.37 2.15 5.30
CA VAL A 57 6.51 3.28 6.21
C VAL A 57 6.93 4.48 5.39
N THR A 58 6.18 5.58 5.46
CA THR A 58 6.41 6.76 4.62
C THR A 58 5.99 8.05 5.31
N PHE A 59 6.72 9.13 5.04
CA PHE A 59 6.34 10.50 5.39
C PHE A 59 5.63 11.23 4.23
N LYS A 60 5.41 10.52 3.11
CA LYS A 60 4.73 11.00 1.92
C LYS A 60 3.28 10.53 1.91
N ASP A 61 2.55 11.03 0.93
CA ASP A 61 1.21 10.57 0.62
C ASP A 61 1.19 9.09 0.22
N VAL A 62 0.05 8.48 0.50
CA VAL A 62 -0.32 7.15 0.04
C VAL A 62 -1.75 7.22 -0.45
N ASN A 63 -1.98 6.79 -1.67
CA ASN A 63 -3.30 6.68 -2.23
C ASN A 63 -3.83 5.26 -2.00
N VAL A 64 -5.06 5.15 -1.50
CA VAL A 64 -5.74 3.88 -1.26
C VAL A 64 -7.11 3.96 -1.90
N GLU A 65 -7.33 3.14 -2.93
CA GLU A 65 -8.59 3.07 -3.67
C GLU A 65 -9.20 1.68 -3.52
N GLU A 66 -10.49 1.61 -3.26
CA GLU A 66 -11.26 0.37 -3.28
C GLU A 66 -11.81 0.13 -4.68
N ILE A 67 -11.58 -1.07 -5.22
CA ILE A 67 -12.00 -1.46 -6.56
C ILE A 67 -13.50 -1.78 -6.50
N PRO A 68 -14.36 -1.09 -7.29
CA PRO A 68 -15.79 -1.36 -7.28
C PRO A 68 -16.10 -2.77 -7.78
N GLU A 69 -17.03 -3.48 -7.12
CA GLU A 69 -17.48 -4.83 -7.53
C GLU A 69 -17.97 -4.92 -8.98
N LYS A 70 -18.36 -3.79 -9.60
CA LYS A 70 -18.83 -3.72 -10.99
C LYS A 70 -17.73 -3.55 -12.04
N GLU A 71 -16.52 -3.17 -11.62
CA GLU A 71 -15.35 -3.05 -12.50
C GLU A 71 -14.46 -4.31 -12.46
N MET A 72 -14.99 -5.37 -11.84
CA MET A 72 -14.37 -6.69 -11.71
C MET A 72 -14.80 -7.66 -12.81
#